data_AF-A0A241VTX9-F1
#
_entry.id   AF-A0A241VTX9-F1
#
_cell.length_a   1.000
_cell.length_b   1.000
_cell.length_c   1.000
_cell.angle_alpha   90.00
_cell.angle_beta   90.00
_cell.angle_gamma   90.00
#
_symmetry.space_group_name_H-M   'P 1'
#
loop_
_entity.id
_entity.type
_entity.pdbx_description
1 polymer ?
#
loop_
_entity_poly.entity_id
_entity_poly.type
_entity_poly.pdbx_seq_one_letter_code
_entity_poly.pdbx_strand_id
1 'polypeptide(L)' 'MAMRPEVRRRAILLIVFAIVQWGFMRYILDNQLFNLTTYDRIVIFCVSSLAGAFMIFVGLIYMVLKGNPHRE' A
#
# COMPACT_ATOMS: atom_id res chain seq x y z
N MET A 1 20.66 -15.80 0.31
CA MET A 1 19.25 -15.72 0.76
C MET A 1 18.32 -15.94 -0.43
N ALA A 2 17.93 -17.18 -0.70
CA ALA A 2 16.98 -17.49 -1.77
C ALA A 2 15.56 -17.35 -1.21
N MET A 3 14.93 -16.22 -1.47
CA MET A 3 13.55 -15.96 -1.07
C MET A 3 12.59 -16.83 -1.88
N ARG A 4 11.55 -17.40 -1.26
CA ARG A 4 10.52 -18.15 -2.00
C ARG A 4 9.87 -17.23 -3.04
N PRO A 5 9.84 -17.61 -4.33
CA PRO A 5 9.39 -16.73 -5.42
C PRO A 5 7.95 -16.25 -5.26
N GLU A 6 7.10 -17.06 -4.64
CA GLU A 6 5.70 -16.71 -4.34
C GLU A 6 5.56 -15.56 -3.33
N VAL A 7 6.36 -15.57 -2.26
CA VAL A 7 6.34 -14.54 -1.21
C VAL A 7 6.79 -13.20 -1.78
N ARG A 8 7.84 -13.23 -2.60
CA ARG A 8 8.33 -12.04 -3.31
C ARG A 8 7.26 -11.46 -4.22
N ARG A 9 6.59 -12.30 -5.04
CA ARG A 9 5.56 -11.84 -5.96
C ARG A 9 4.36 -11.21 -5.23
N ARG A 10 3.88 -11.84 -4.16
CA ARG A 10 2.74 -11.32 -3.37
C ARG A 10 3.06 -9.97 -2.73
N ALA A 11 4.25 -9.81 -2.19
CA ALA A 11 4.62 -8.55 -1.57
C ALA A 11 4.85 -7.43 -2.60
N ILE A 12 5.44 -7.71 -3.76
CA ILE A 12 5.51 -6.73 -4.86
C ILE A 12 4.10 -6.33 -5.28
N LEU A 13 3.17 -7.27 -5.41
CA LEU A 13 1.78 -6.97 -5.74
C LEU A 13 1.11 -6.07 -4.70
N LEU A 14 1.33 -6.29 -3.41
CA LEU A 14 0.82 -5.43 -2.34
C LEU A 14 1.38 -4.00 -2.41
N ILE A 15 2.68 -3.87 -2.69
CA ILE A 15 3.34 -2.56 -2.85
C ILE A 15 2.78 -1.82 -4.06
N VAL A 16 2.69 -2.50 -5.22
CA VAL A 16 2.12 -1.92 -6.45
C VAL A 16 0.66 -1.51 -6.21
N PHE A 17 -0.12 -2.37 -5.57
CA PHE A 17 -1.51 -2.06 -5.23
C PHE A 17 -1.62 -0.82 -4.33
N ALA A 18 -0.77 -0.69 -3.30
CA ALA A 18 -0.77 0.48 -2.43
C ALA A 18 -0.44 1.78 -3.18
N ILE A 19 0.52 1.74 -4.11
CA ILE A 19 0.89 2.89 -4.95
C ILE A 19 -0.28 3.27 -5.89
N VAL A 20 -0.88 2.28 -6.56
CA VAL A 20 -2.00 2.51 -7.47
C VAL A 20 -3.21 3.07 -6.72
N GLN A 21 -3.54 2.49 -5.55
CA GLN A 21 -4.63 2.97 -4.70
C GLN A 21 -4.40 4.43 -4.27
N TRP A 22 -3.18 4.76 -3.83
CA TRP A 22 -2.83 6.12 -3.46
C TRP A 22 -2.93 7.09 -4.64
N GLY A 23 -2.42 6.70 -5.82
CA GLY A 23 -2.51 7.50 -7.03
C GLY A 23 -3.95 7.74 -7.49
N PHE A 24 -4.81 6.72 -7.41
CA PHE A 24 -6.22 6.83 -7.73
C PHE A 24 -6.96 7.77 -6.77
N MET A 25 -6.69 7.67 -5.46
CA MET A 25 -7.22 8.60 -4.46
C MET A 25 -6.76 10.03 -4.76
N ARG A 26 -5.48 10.23 -5.09
CA ARG A 26 -4.95 11.56 -5.42
C ARG A 26 -5.64 12.17 -6.63
N TYR A 27 -5.84 11.36 -7.68
CA TYR A 27 -6.59 11.77 -8.87
C TYR A 27 -8.02 12.21 -8.53
N ILE A 28 -8.70 11.48 -7.64
CA ILE A 28 -10.04 11.84 -7.15
C ILE A 28 -10.04 13.22 -6.48
N LEU A 29 -9.05 13.47 -5.60
CA LEU A 29 -8.96 14.73 -4.87
C LEU A 29 -8.64 15.91 -5.79
N ASP A 30 -7.71 15.74 -6.73
CA ASP A 30 -7.26 16.79 -7.65
C ASP A 30 -8.37 17.17 -8.66
N ASN A 31 -9.18 16.21 -9.11
CA ASN A 31 -10.31 16.47 -10.03
C ASN A 31 -11.63 16.77 -9.32
N GLN A 32 -11.64 16.86 -7.98
CA GLN A 32 -12.83 17.15 -7.18
C GLN A 32 -14.04 16.23 -7.48
N LEU A 33 -13.79 14.98 -7.87
CA LEU A 33 -14.77 14.06 -8.46
C LEU A 33 -15.99 13.75 -7.57
N PHE A 34 -15.93 14.04 -6.26
CA PHE A 34 -17.00 13.75 -5.29
C PHE A 34 -17.60 14.97 -4.58
N ASN A 35 -17.43 16.19 -5.11
CA ASN A 35 -17.92 17.43 -4.47
C ASN A 35 -17.59 17.50 -2.95
N LEU A 36 -16.41 17.00 -2.59
CA LEU A 36 -15.95 16.89 -1.20
C LEU A 36 -15.55 18.27 -0.68
N THR A 37 -15.87 18.55 0.58
CA THR A 37 -15.42 19.75 1.26
C THR A 37 -13.90 19.74 1.45
N THR A 38 -13.29 20.89 1.72
CA THR A 38 -11.83 20.97 1.95
C THR A 38 -11.37 20.07 3.10
N TYR A 39 -12.18 19.98 4.17
CA TYR A 39 -11.88 19.12 5.32
C TYR A 39 -11.89 17.64 4.95
N ASP A 40 -12.90 17.19 4.21
CA ASP A 40 -13.01 15.78 3.80
C ASP A 40 -11.82 15.35 2.95
N ARG A 41 -11.35 16.24 2.06
CA ARG A 41 -10.17 15.97 1.22
C ARG A 41 -8.90 15.78 2.03
N ILE A 42 -8.69 16.62 3.06
CA ILE A 42 -7.53 16.51 3.95
C ILE A 42 -7.58 15.19 4.72
N VAL A 43 -8.74 14.83 5.25
CA VAL A 43 -8.91 13.57 5.99
C VAL A 43 -8.68 12.37 5.07
N ILE A 44 -9.31 12.34 3.90
CA ILE A 44 -9.14 11.25 2.92
C ILE A 44 -7.67 11.16 2.47
N PHE A 45 -7.00 12.29 2.24
CA PHE A 45 -5.59 12.31 1.90
C PHE A 45 -4.71 11.70 3.00
N CYS A 46 -4.91 12.11 4.25
CA CYS A 46 -4.16 11.60 5.40
C CYS A 46 -4.42 10.11 5.63
N VAL A 47 -5.69 9.69 5.67
CA VAL A 47 -6.08 8.30 5.91
C VAL A 47 -5.55 7.39 4.80
N SER A 48 -5.69 7.79 3.54
CA SER A 48 -5.18 6.99 2.42
C SER A 48 -3.66 6.93 2.38
N SER A 49 -2.95 8.00 2.74
CA SER A 49 -1.49 7.99 2.79
C SER A 49 -0.98 7.09 3.93
N LEU A 50 -1.63 7.15 5.10
CA LEU A 50 -1.33 6.27 6.23
C LEU A 50 -1.64 4.80 5.91
N ALA A 51 -2.79 4.52 5.31
CA ALA A 51 -3.19 3.17 4.91
C ALA A 51 -2.24 2.59 3.85
N GLY A 52 -1.84 3.39 2.87
CA GLY A 52 -0.87 3.00 1.85
C GLY A 52 0.50 2.67 2.46
N ALA A 53 1.03 3.54 3.32
CA ALA A 53 2.29 3.30 4.01
C ALA A 53 2.24 2.05 4.90
N PHE A 54 1.15 1.89 5.66
CA PHE A 54 0.93 0.72 6.51
C PHE A 54 0.91 -0.59 5.71
N MET A 55 0.20 -0.62 4.58
CA MET A 55 0.17 -1.75 3.66
C MET A 55 1.55 -2.12 3.12
N ILE A 56 2.38 -1.12 2.79
CA ILE A 56 3.77 -1.35 2.36
C ILE A 56 4.57 -1.98 3.50
N PHE A 57 4.48 -1.44 4.72
CA PHE A 57 5.16 -2.02 5.88
C PHE A 57 4.73 -3.45 6.16
N VAL A 58 3.43 -3.75 6.11
CA VAL A 58 2.92 -5.12 6.27
C VAL A 58 3.45 -6.05 5.18
N GLY A 59 3.50 -5.59 3.92
CA GLY A 59 4.08 -6.36 2.81
C GLY A 59 5.57 -6.66 2.99
N LEU A 60 6.34 -5.69 3.49
CA LEU A 60 7.75 -5.86 3.83
C LEU A 60 7.93 -6.84 4.99
N ILE A 61 7.15 -6.72 6.06
CA ILE A 61 7.18 -7.63 7.22
C ILE A 61 6.82 -9.06 6.79
N TYR A 62 5.80 -9.23 5.96
CA TYR A 62 5.43 -10.53 5.40
C TYR A 62 6.58 -11.17 4.62
N MET A 63 7.28 -10.35 3.83
CA MET A 63 8.49 -10.77 3.12
C MET A 63 9.60 -11.22 4.07
N VAL A 64 9.85 -10.50 5.16
CA VAL A 64 10.87 -10.87 6.14
C VAL A 64 10.49 -12.15 6.87
N LEU A 65 9.23 -12.29 7.30
CA LEU A 65 8.77 -13.44 8.07
C LEU A 65 8.70 -14.73 7.25
N LYS A 66 8.14 -14.68 6.03
CA LYS A 66 7.96 -15.86 5.16
C LYS A 66 9.07 -16.06 4.13
N GLY A 67 9.96 -15.08 3.95
CA GLY A 67 11.04 -15.14 2.98
C GLY A 67 12.22 -16.02 3.39
N ASN A 68 12.35 -16.36 4.68
CA ASN A 68 13.46 -17.19 5.16
C ASN A 68 13.08 -18.69 5.19
N PRO A 69 13.77 -19.56 4.43
CA PRO A 69 13.48 -20.99 4.43
C PRO A 69 13.94 -21.75 5.69
N HIS A 70 14.76 -21.15 6.56
CA HIS A 70 15.31 -21.76 7.78
C HIS A 70 14.49 -21.54 9.06
N ARG A 71 13.21 -21.18 8.94
CA ARG A 71 12.33 -20.99 10.09
C ARG A 71 11.30 -22.12 10.17
N GLU A 72 11.81 -23.35 10.22
CA GLU A 72 11.25 -24.56 10.82
C GLU A 72 12.42 -25.32 11.48
#